data_AF-A0A3S0FPZ5-F1
#
_entry.id   AF-A0A3S0FPZ5-F1
#
_cell.length_a   1.000
_cell.length_b   1.000
_cell.length_c   1.000
_cell.angle_alpha   90.00
_cell.angle_beta   90.00
_cell.angle_gamma   90.00
#
_symmetry.space_group_name_H-M   'P 1'
#
loop_
_entity.id
_entity.type
_entity.pdbx_description
1 polymer ?
#
loop_
_entity_poly.entity_id
_entity_poly.type
_entity_poly.pdbx_seq_one_letter_code
_entity_poly.pdbx_strand_id
1 'polypeptide(L)'
;MTDVSATPIAPVASSRKSDDSEGMSYLESLPRRLVTLYLPLGLFCIVLLFPFYWMALTAVKPNEQLIDMERVSPFWTWTPTFQHIDKLLFQSSYPRWLWNTMYVATGATFLSIFASVLAAYAIVR
;
A
#
# COMPACT_ATOMS: atom_id res chain seq x y z
N MET A 1 -11.55 80.82 8.21
CA MET A 1 -12.04 79.81 9.16
C MET A 1 -13.10 79.00 8.44
N THR A 2 -12.73 77.76 8.08
CA THR A 2 -13.60 76.63 7.70
C THR A 2 -14.51 76.75 6.46
N ASP A 3 -13.92 76.43 5.30
CA ASP A 3 -14.62 75.72 4.22
C ASP A 3 -14.85 74.28 4.67
N VAL A 4 -16.11 73.83 4.73
CA VAL A 4 -16.45 72.40 4.87
C VAL A 4 -17.60 72.11 3.91
N SER A 5 -17.24 71.85 2.66
CA SER A 5 -18.13 71.22 1.69
C SER A 5 -18.30 69.75 2.08
N ALA A 6 -19.52 69.35 2.43
CA ALA A 6 -19.86 67.97 2.77
C ALA A 6 -19.91 67.11 1.51
N THR A 7 -18.85 66.34 1.27
CA THR A 7 -18.81 65.29 0.24
C THR A 7 -19.65 64.09 0.69
N PRO A 8 -20.54 63.54 -0.14
CA PRO A 8 -21.24 62.31 0.19
C PRO A 8 -20.24 61.14 0.13
N ILE A 9 -20.04 60.49 1.27
CA ILE A 9 -19.22 59.28 1.37
C ILE A 9 -20.01 58.16 0.69
N ALA A 10 -19.67 57.84 -0.56
CA ALA A 10 -20.19 56.65 -1.22
C ALA A 10 -19.85 55.43 -0.33
N PRO A 11 -20.75 54.45 -0.18
CA PRO A 11 -20.40 53.24 0.54
C PRO A 11 -19.25 52.60 -0.22
N VAL A 12 -18.07 52.55 0.42
CA VAL A 12 -16.95 51.74 -0.04
C VAL A 12 -17.50 50.33 -0.07
N ALA A 13 -17.89 49.88 -1.25
CA ALA A 13 -18.18 48.49 -1.52
C ALA A 13 -16.89 47.76 -1.13
N SER A 14 -16.92 47.13 0.05
CA SER A 14 -15.92 46.17 0.46
C SER A 14 -15.92 45.15 -0.66
N SER A 15 -14.91 45.26 -1.53
CA SER A 15 -14.60 44.28 -2.54
C SER A 15 -14.45 43.00 -1.76
N ARG A 16 -15.49 42.15 -1.81
CA ARG A 16 -15.47 40.78 -1.34
C ARG A 16 -14.12 40.24 -1.75
N LYS A 17 -13.27 39.98 -0.76
CA LYS A 17 -12.04 39.23 -0.95
C LYS A 17 -12.49 38.00 -1.73
N SER A 18 -12.14 37.96 -3.00
CA SER A 18 -12.39 36.82 -3.85
C SER A 18 -11.76 35.66 -3.10
N ASP A 19 -12.62 34.71 -2.79
CA ASP A 19 -12.26 33.48 -2.12
C ASP A 19 -11.37 32.70 -3.08
N ASP A 20 -10.07 32.99 -3.06
CA ASP A 20 -9.07 32.30 -3.88
C ASP A 20 -8.99 30.79 -3.51
N SER A 21 -9.72 30.36 -2.47
CA SER A 21 -9.93 28.95 -2.10
C SER A 21 -10.94 28.23 -2.99
N GLU A 22 -11.84 28.94 -3.69
CA GLU A 22 -12.83 28.36 -4.62
C GLU A 22 -12.14 27.66 -5.81
N GLY A 23 -10.96 28.14 -6.23
CA GLY A 23 -10.19 27.59 -7.35
C GLY A 23 -9.58 26.21 -7.06
N MET A 24 -9.40 25.85 -5.79
CA MET A 24 -8.92 24.51 -5.39
C MET A 24 -10.07 23.50 -5.26
N SER A 25 -11.32 23.94 -5.16
CA SER A 25 -12.49 23.04 -5.10
C SER A 25 -12.73 22.30 -6.42
N TYR A 26 -12.30 22.85 -7.55
CA TYR A 26 -12.35 22.17 -8.86
C TYR A 26 -11.39 20.97 -8.93
N LEU A 27 -10.39 20.93 -8.04
CA LEU A 27 -9.45 19.82 -7.92
C LEU A 27 -10.03 18.64 -7.11
N GLU A 28 -11.18 18.84 -6.44
CA GLU A 28 -11.98 17.84 -5.73
C GLU A 28 -13.17 17.31 -6.55
N SER A 29 -13.07 17.30 -7.89
CA SER A 29 -13.89 16.35 -8.63
C SER A 29 -13.40 14.95 -8.25
N LEU A 30 -14.11 14.27 -7.35
CA LEU A 30 -13.94 12.85 -7.00
C LEU A 30 -13.49 11.96 -8.18
N PRO A 31 -14.01 12.12 -9.42
CA PRO A 31 -13.51 11.37 -10.57
C PRO A 31 -12.04 11.64 -10.94
N ARG A 32 -11.53 12.87 -10.80
CA ARG A 32 -10.14 13.19 -11.17
C ARG A 32 -9.15 12.53 -10.22
N ARG A 33 -9.40 12.57 -8.90
CA ARG A 33 -8.57 11.86 -7.90
C ARG A 33 -8.60 10.35 -8.14
N LEU A 34 -9.75 9.79 -8.49
CA LEU A 34 -9.91 8.38 -8.85
C LEU A 34 -9.03 7.99 -10.04
N VAL A 35 -9.04 8.79 -11.11
CA VAL A 35 -8.28 8.50 -12.33
C VAL A 35 -6.78 8.78 -12.17
N THR A 36 -6.38 9.89 -11.53
CA THR A 36 -4.96 10.26 -11.47
C THR A 36 -4.19 9.59 -10.32
N LEU A 37 -4.86 9.14 -9.25
CA LEU A 37 -4.20 8.45 -8.15
C LEU A 37 -4.57 6.96 -8.10
N TYR A 38 -5.86 6.62 -8.07
CA TYR A 38 -6.27 5.23 -7.83
C TYR A 38 -6.08 4.34 -9.04
N LEU A 39 -6.24 4.84 -10.28
CA LEU A 39 -5.99 4.06 -11.49
C LEU A 39 -4.50 3.67 -11.62
N PRO A 40 -3.52 4.59 -11.57
CA PRO A 40 -2.11 4.21 -11.63
C PRO A 40 -1.67 3.41 -10.40
N LEU A 41 -2.18 3.72 -9.20
CA LEU A 41 -1.88 2.93 -8.01
C LEU A 41 -2.46 1.51 -8.09
N GLY A 42 -3.68 1.37 -8.60
CA GLY A 42 -4.33 0.08 -8.84
C GLY A 42 -3.60 -0.74 -9.89
N LEU A 43 -3.20 -0.12 -11.01
CA LEU A 43 -2.38 -0.75 -12.04
C LEU A 43 -1.03 -1.22 -11.46
N PHE A 44 -0.38 -0.37 -10.67
CA PHE A 44 0.85 -0.72 -9.98
C PHE A 44 0.66 -1.92 -9.04
N CYS A 45 -0.40 -1.93 -8.24
CA CYS A 45 -0.76 -3.05 -7.37
C CYS A 45 -1.02 -4.33 -8.18
N ILE A 46 -1.73 -4.26 -9.31
CA ILE A 46 -2.00 -5.44 -10.17
C ILE A 46 -0.68 -6.02 -10.70
N VAL A 47 0.21 -5.17 -11.22
CA VAL A 47 1.53 -5.61 -11.72
C VAL A 47 2.38 -6.18 -10.60
N LEU A 48 2.36 -5.57 -9.41
CA LEU A 48 3.11 -6.03 -8.25
C LEU A 48 2.57 -7.35 -7.69
N LEU A 49 1.25 -7.55 -7.70
CA LEU A 49 0.59 -8.77 -7.21
C LEU A 49 0.61 -9.91 -8.22
N PHE A 50 0.79 -9.62 -9.52
CA PHE A 50 0.88 -10.63 -10.57
C PHE A 50 1.88 -11.78 -10.27
N PRO A 51 3.15 -11.53 -9.89
CA PRO A 51 4.08 -12.61 -9.55
C PRO A 51 3.64 -13.43 -8.33
N PHE A 52 2.97 -12.81 -7.35
CA PHE A 52 2.43 -13.51 -6.18
C PHE A 52 1.22 -14.37 -6.54
N TYR A 53 0.34 -13.88 -7.42
CA TYR A 53 -0.78 -14.66 -7.96
C TYR A 53 -0.27 -15.92 -8.68
N TRP A 54 0.74 -15.76 -9.53
CA TRP A 54 1.36 -16.87 -10.24
C TRP A 54 1.99 -17.88 -9.26
N MET A 55 2.75 -17.40 -8.27
CA MET A 55 3.36 -18.24 -7.25
C MET A 55 2.31 -19.04 -6.48
N ALA A 56 1.21 -18.40 -6.05
CA ALA A 56 0.11 -19.05 -5.36
C ALA A 56 -0.57 -20.12 -6.24
N LEU A 57 -0.82 -19.81 -7.52
CA LEU A 57 -1.41 -20.75 -8.47
C LEU A 57 -0.52 -21.99 -8.66
N THR A 58 0.79 -21.82 -8.74
CA THR A 58 1.73 -22.95 -8.84
C THR A 58 1.84 -23.76 -7.54
N ALA A 59 1.67 -23.13 -6.38
CA ALA A 59 1.72 -23.80 -5.08
C ALA A 59 0.53 -24.74 -4.85
N VAL A 60 -0.63 -24.45 -5.47
CA VAL A 60 -1.85 -25.27 -5.37
C VAL A 60 -2.04 -26.21 -6.57
N LYS A 61 -1.15 -26.18 -7.57
CA LYS A 61 -1.25 -27.01 -8.77
C LYS A 61 -0.81 -28.45 -8.45
N PRO A 62 -1.64 -29.48 -8.75
CA PRO A 62 -1.28 -30.88 -8.49
C PRO A 62 -0.11 -31.34 -9.37
N ASN A 63 0.74 -32.23 -8.83
CA ASN A 63 1.96 -32.72 -9.51
C ASN A 63 1.65 -33.37 -10.86
N GLU A 64 0.50 -34.04 -10.98
CA GLU A 64 0.03 -34.68 -12.21
C GLU A 64 -0.16 -33.65 -13.34
N GLN A 65 -0.59 -32.43 -13.02
CA GLN A 65 -0.72 -31.31 -13.98
C GLN A 65 0.56 -30.53 -14.22
N LEU A 66 1.62 -30.77 -13.44
CA LEU A 66 2.96 -30.22 -13.70
C LEU A 66 3.72 -31.07 -14.72
N ILE A 67 3.42 -32.37 -14.79
CA ILE A 67 4.05 -33.31 -15.73
C ILE A 67 3.29 -33.30 -17.07
N ASP A 68 1.96 -33.23 -17.05
CA ASP A 68 1.11 -33.12 -18.26
C ASP A 68 0.81 -31.66 -18.63
N MET A 69 1.85 -30.92 -19.04
CA MET A 69 1.74 -29.50 -19.43
C MET A 69 0.95 -29.27 -20.73
N GLU A 70 0.79 -30.30 -21.58
CA GLU A 70 0.13 -30.18 -22.89
C GLU A 70 -1.39 -29.98 -22.81
N ARG A 71 -2.03 -30.36 -21.69
CA ARG A 71 -3.50 -30.32 -21.55
C ARG A 71 -4.04 -29.20 -20.65
N VAL A 72 -3.19 -28.51 -19.89
CA VAL A 72 -3.63 -27.62 -18.81
C VAL A 72 -3.17 -26.19 -19.04
N SER A 73 -4.11 -25.24 -18.95
CA SER A 73 -3.81 -23.81 -19.12
C SER A 73 -2.75 -23.32 -18.11
N PRO A 74 -1.77 -22.48 -18.53
CA PRO A 74 -0.75 -21.95 -17.64
C PRO A 74 -1.32 -21.03 -16.55
N PHE A 75 -2.42 -20.33 -16.84
CA PHE A 75 -2.96 -19.25 -16.00
C PHE A 75 -4.13 -19.68 -15.09
N TRP A 76 -4.58 -20.94 -15.16
CA TRP A 76 -5.73 -21.39 -14.35
C TRP A 76 -5.69 -22.89 -14.06
N THR A 77 -5.98 -23.28 -12.81
CA THR A 77 -6.01 -24.67 -12.34
C THR A 77 -7.44 -25.04 -11.97
N TRP A 78 -8.01 -26.07 -12.61
CA TRP A 78 -9.39 -26.53 -12.35
C TRP A 78 -9.53 -27.43 -11.11
N THR A 79 -8.42 -28.00 -10.62
CA THR A 79 -8.36 -28.90 -9.47
C THR A 79 -7.30 -28.42 -8.47
N PRO A 80 -7.59 -27.39 -7.66
CA PRO A 80 -6.66 -26.94 -6.63
C PRO A 80 -6.44 -28.03 -5.57
N THR A 81 -5.18 -28.29 -5.20
CA THR A 81 -4.80 -29.25 -4.15
C THR A 81 -4.01 -28.56 -3.04
N PHE A 82 -4.18 -29.04 -1.80
CA PHE A 82 -3.43 -28.59 -0.63
C PHE A 82 -2.39 -29.61 -0.16
N GLN A 83 -2.20 -30.70 -0.90
CA GLN A 83 -1.28 -31.78 -0.54
C GLN A 83 0.17 -31.30 -0.40
N HIS A 84 0.61 -30.33 -1.20
CA HIS A 84 1.96 -29.76 -1.09
C HIS A 84 2.18 -29.01 0.22
N ILE A 85 1.16 -28.30 0.71
CA ILE A 85 1.24 -27.56 1.97
C ILE A 85 1.30 -28.54 3.15
N ASP A 86 0.45 -29.56 3.15
CA ASP A 86 0.44 -30.60 4.19
C ASP A 86 1.78 -31.36 4.23
N LYS A 87 2.30 -31.74 3.05
CA LYS A 87 3.61 -32.39 2.92
C LYS A 87 4.75 -31.51 3.42
N LEU A 88 4.75 -30.23 3.09
CA LEU A 88 5.77 -29.28 3.56
C LEU A 88 5.69 -29.09 5.08
N LEU A 89 4.50 -28.88 5.64
CA LEU A 89 4.33 -28.57 7.06
C LEU A 89 4.49 -29.78 7.98
N PHE A 90 4.03 -30.97 7.60
CA PHE A 90 3.98 -32.11 8.52
C PHE A 90 4.93 -33.25 8.15
N GLN A 91 5.29 -33.37 6.87
CA GLN A 91 6.14 -34.48 6.38
C GLN A 91 7.59 -34.05 6.10
N SER A 92 7.96 -32.80 6.41
CA SER A 92 9.30 -32.27 6.15
C SER A 92 9.91 -31.58 7.38
N SER A 93 11.21 -31.29 7.34
CA SER A 93 11.90 -30.51 8.38
C SER A 93 11.63 -29.00 8.31
N TYR A 94 10.76 -28.55 7.40
CA TYR A 94 10.44 -27.15 7.18
C TYR A 94 9.97 -26.39 8.44
N PRO A 95 9.08 -26.92 9.31
CA PRO A 95 8.68 -26.18 10.52
C PRO A 95 9.85 -25.88 11.45
N ARG A 96 10.82 -26.80 11.55
CA ARG A 96 12.01 -26.60 12.37
C ARG A 96 12.89 -25.50 11.80
N TRP A 97 13.07 -25.46 10.49
CA TRP A 97 13.86 -24.40 9.82
C TRP A 97 13.16 -23.05 9.93
N LEU A 98 11.85 -23.01 9.69
CA LEU A 98 11.02 -21.83 9.85
C LEU A 98 11.15 -21.27 11.27
N TRP A 99 11.05 -22.13 12.29
CA TRP A 99 11.20 -21.73 13.69
C TRP A 99 12.58 -21.15 13.99
N ASN A 100 13.65 -21.75 13.47
CA ASN A 100 15.01 -21.23 13.64
C ASN A 100 15.15 -19.82 13.07
N THR A 101 14.69 -19.59 11.83
CA THR A 101 14.71 -18.25 11.21
C THR A 101 13.84 -17.25 11.96
N MET A 102 12.65 -17.68 12.42
CA MET A 102 11.73 -16.81 13.17
C MET A 102 12.33 -16.39 14.52
N TYR A 103 12.97 -17.32 15.21
CA TYR A 103 13.68 -17.06 16.46
C TYR A 103 14.81 -16.04 16.26
N VAL A 104 15.65 -16.24 15.24
CA VAL A 104 16.75 -15.32 14.92
C VAL A 104 16.22 -13.94 14.52
N ALA A 105 15.22 -13.86 13.64
CA ALA A 105 14.64 -12.60 13.19
C ALA A 105 14.02 -11.81 14.37
N THR A 106 13.29 -12.48 15.25
CA THR A 106 12.66 -11.86 16.42
C THR A 106 13.71 -11.37 17.41
N GLY A 107 14.71 -12.19 17.73
CA GLY A 107 15.80 -11.81 18.63
C GLY A 107 16.62 -10.63 18.10
N ALA A 108 16.95 -10.65 16.80
CA ALA A 108 17.68 -9.56 16.15
C ALA A 108 16.87 -8.25 16.15
N THR A 109 15.57 -8.31 15.83
CA THR A 109 14.69 -7.14 15.84
C THR A 109 14.56 -6.55 17.24
N PHE A 110 14.35 -7.39 18.25
CA PHE A 110 14.26 -6.95 19.64
C PHE A 110 15.54 -6.27 20.11
N LEU A 111 16.69 -6.90 19.86
CA LEU A 111 17.99 -6.34 20.24
C LEU A 111 18.29 -5.04 19.49
N SER A 112 17.93 -4.96 18.21
CA SER A 112 18.08 -3.76 17.38
C SER A 112 17.25 -2.59 17.93
N ILE A 113 15.98 -2.83 18.25
CA ILE A 113 15.10 -1.81 18.85
C ILE A 113 15.64 -1.40 20.22
N PHE A 114 15.99 -2.36 21.08
CA PHE A 114 16.49 -2.09 22.42
C PHE A 114 17.74 -1.19 22.40
N ALA A 115 18.73 -1.54 21.58
CA ALA A 115 19.93 -0.75 21.40
C ALA A 115 19.63 0.63 20.80
N SER A 116 18.76 0.69 19.78
CA SER A 116 18.37 1.94 19.13
C SER A 116 17.69 2.91 20.10
N VAL A 117 16.83 2.41 21.00
CA VAL A 117 16.13 3.25 21.99
C VAL A 117 17.09 3.79 23.04
N LEU A 118 18.01 2.95 23.57
CA LEU A 118 19.01 3.40 24.53
C LEU A 118 19.95 4.46 23.94
N ALA A 119 20.41 4.25 22.70
CA ALA A 119 21.24 5.21 21.99
C ALA A 119 20.51 6.54 21.76
N ALA A 120 19.27 6.49 21.27
CA ALA A 120 18.45 7.69 21.06
C ALA A 120 18.22 8.46 22.37
N TYR A 121 17.93 7.77 23.47
CA TYR A 121 17.76 8.39 24.79
C TYR A 121 19.05 9.08 25.25
N ALA A 122 20.21 8.44 25.11
CA ALA A 122 21.49 9.02 25.50
C ALA A 122 21.91 10.25 24.65
N ILE A 123 21.40 10.38 23.42
CA ILE A 123 21.66 11.55 22.56
C ILE A 123 20.73 12.71 22.93
N VAL A 124 19.47 12.42 23.25
CA VAL A 124 18.44 13.45 23.46
C VAL A 124 18.47 14.04 24.87
N ARG A 125 18.82 13.25 25.90
CA ARG A 125 18.92 13.72 27.29
C ARG A 125 20.35 13.79 27.82
#